data_AF-A0A2G3K5X4-F1
#
_entry.id   AF-A0A2G3K5X4-F1
#
_cell.length_a   1.000
_cell.length_b   1.000
_cell.length_c   1.000
_cell.angle_alpha   90.00
_cell.angle_beta   90.00
_cell.angle_gamma   90.00
#
_symmetry.space_group_name_H-M   'P 1'
#
loop_
_entity.id
_entity.type
_entity.pdbx_description
1 polymer ?
#
loop_
_entity_poly.entity_id
_entity_poly.type
_entity_poly.pdbx_seq_one_letter_code
_entity_poly.pdbx_strand_id
1 'polypeptide(L)'
;MAQTATLPVAAQLTYNFHADGNSYSNGSTTYHRPPLELVFYYTGVEKWRFGAGLRHAGNAKYKISQDGYSSTTANFKANTGLILEAGYTITPSVWVSGRYVKETYN
;
A
#
# COMPACT_ATOMS: atom_id res chain seq x y z
N MET A 1 -8.78 -10.69 15.19
CA MET A 1 -10.22 -10.35 15.16
C MET A 1 -10.94 -11.52 14.52
N ALA A 2 -11.83 -12.19 15.26
CA ALA A 2 -12.58 -13.35 14.77
C ALA A 2 -13.83 -12.86 14.02
N GLN A 3 -13.93 -13.17 12.73
CA GLN A 3 -15.09 -12.83 11.91
C GLN A 3 -16.28 -13.71 12.30
N THR A 4 -17.40 -13.10 12.70
CA THR A 4 -18.64 -13.79 13.06
C THR A 4 -19.18 -14.55 11.85
N ALA A 5 -19.51 -15.83 12.04
CA ALA A 5 -19.83 -16.82 11.00
C ALA A 5 -21.04 -16.49 10.08
N THR A 6 -21.69 -15.34 10.24
CA THR A 6 -22.96 -15.02 9.56
C THR A 6 -22.78 -14.18 8.28
N LEU A 7 -21.64 -13.49 8.13
CA LEU A 7 -21.35 -12.69 6.93
C LEU A 7 -19.97 -13.07 6.37
N PRO A 8 -19.88 -13.76 5.21
CA PRO A 8 -18.62 -14.14 4.59
C PRO A 8 -17.91 -12.95 3.90
N VAL A 9 -18.08 -11.75 4.44
CA VAL A 9 -17.49 -10.52 3.92
C VAL A 9 -16.79 -9.74 5.03
N ALA A 10 -15.66 -9.14 4.70
CA ALA A 10 -14.90 -8.26 5.57
C ALA A 10 -14.40 -7.04 4.80
N ALA A 11 -14.12 -5.96 5.50
CA ALA A 11 -13.49 -4.77 4.94
C ALA A 11 -12.26 -4.40 5.77
N GLN A 12 -11.20 -3.95 5.11
CA GLN A 12 -9.96 -3.51 5.74
C GLN A 12 -9.55 -2.16 5.18
N LEU A 13 -9.34 -1.20 6.08
CA LEU A 13 -8.70 0.08 5.79
C LEU A 13 -7.28 0.04 6.34
N THR A 14 -6.29 0.31 5.50
CA THR A 14 -4.88 0.29 5.87
C THR A 14 -4.23 1.60 5.48
N TYR A 15 -3.60 2.27 6.44
CA TYR A 15 -2.72 3.41 6.20
C TYR A 15 -1.28 2.95 6.38
N ASN A 16 -0.46 3.04 5.32
CA ASN A 16 0.94 2.66 5.40
C ASN A 16 1.85 3.89 5.27
N PHE A 17 3.11 3.71 5.64
CA PHE A 17 4.16 4.71 5.46
C PHE A 17 5.33 4.09 4.69
N HIS A 18 5.61 4.63 3.49
CA HIS A 18 6.74 4.23 2.68
C HIS A 18 7.75 5.39 2.61
N ALA A 19 8.97 5.14 3.06
CA ALA A 19 10.07 6.09 3.02
C ALA A 19 11.29 5.42 2.40
N ASP A 20 11.77 5.98 1.29
CA ASP A 20 13.05 5.60 0.67
C ASP A 20 13.98 6.82 0.69
N GLY A 21 15.28 6.58 0.84
CA GLY A 21 16.27 7.63 0.75
C GLY A 21 17.63 7.10 0.33
N ASN A 22 18.31 7.84 -0.53
CA ASN A 22 19.70 7.60 -0.90
C ASN A 22 20.55 8.77 -0.45
N SER A 23 21.66 8.46 0.22
CA SER A 23 22.66 9.42 0.67
C SER A 23 23.87 9.37 -0.25
N TYR A 24 24.22 10.51 -0.85
CA TYR A 24 25.45 10.68 -1.63
C TYR A 24 26.35 11.70 -0.92
N SER A 25 27.66 11.64 -1.18
CA SER A 25 28.65 12.53 -0.55
C SER A 25 28.44 14.03 -0.83
N ASN A 26 27.58 14.38 -1.80
CA ASN A 26 27.29 15.76 -2.22
C ASN A 26 25.78 16.10 -2.21
N GLY A 27 24.94 15.32 -1.52
CA GLY A 27 23.50 15.59 -1.43
C GLY A 27 22.65 14.40 -0.99
N SER A 28 21.41 14.66 -0.57
CA SER A 28 20.44 13.65 -0.16
C SER A 28 19.18 13.69 -1.04
N THR A 29 18.67 12.51 -1.35
CA THR A 29 17.38 12.33 -2.01
C THR A 29 16.46 11.63 -1.04
N THR A 30 15.35 12.28 -0.68
CA THR A 30 14.33 11.67 0.18
C THR A 30 13.02 11.56 -0.58
N TYR A 31 12.43 10.38 -0.49
CA TYR A 31 11.18 10.02 -1.13
C TYR A 31 10.19 9.46 -0.12
N HIS A 32 9.01 10.08 -0.06
CA HIS A 32 7.95 9.64 0.85
C HIS A 32 6.62 9.48 0.13
N ARG A 33 5.94 8.38 0.42
CA ARG A 33 4.59 8.06 -0.06
C ARG A 33 3.77 7.41 1.06
N PRO A 34 2.69 8.03 1.54
CA PRO A 34 1.74 7.37 2.42
C PRO A 34 0.59 6.79 1.59
N PRO A 35 0.55 5.47 1.30
CA PRO A 35 -0.58 4.88 0.62
C PRO A 35 -1.71 4.56 1.61
N LEU A 36 -2.92 4.97 1.24
CA LEU A 36 -4.17 4.57 1.89
C LEU A 36 -4.82 3.47 1.05
N GLU A 37 -5.09 2.31 1.66
CA GLU A 37 -5.63 1.13 1.00
C GLU A 37 -6.98 0.76 1.62
N LEU A 38 -7.99 0.51 0.77
CA LEU A 38 -9.28 -0.05 1.18
C LEU A 38 -9.51 -1.35 0.42
N VAL A 39 -9.64 -2.47 1.13
CA VAL A 39 -9.83 -3.80 0.55
C VAL A 39 -11.08 -4.46 1.13
N PHE A 40 -11.93 -4.97 0.25
CA PHE A 40 -13.06 -5.82 0.61
C PHE A 40 -12.69 -7.27 0.38
N TYR A 41 -12.95 -8.12 1.37
CA TYR A 41 -12.64 -9.55 1.33
C TYR A 41 -13.92 -10.38 1.34
N TYR A 42 -13.91 -11.44 0.55
CA TYR A 42 -14.84 -12.54 0.63
C TYR A 42 -14.15 -13.76 1.25
N THR A 43 -14.71 -14.29 2.33
CA THR A 43 -14.17 -15.42 3.12
C THR A 43 -15.08 -16.65 3.11
N GLY A 44 -16.09 -16.68 2.25
CA GLY A 44 -17.06 -17.78 2.16
C GLY A 44 -16.53 -19.05 1.49
N VAL A 45 -15.22 -19.17 1.27
CA VAL A 45 -14.59 -20.28 0.54
C VAL A 45 -13.62 -21.01 1.45
N GLU A 46 -14.13 -21.88 2.32
CA GLU A 46 -13.34 -22.76 3.19
C GLU A 46 -12.15 -22.05 3.88
N LYS A 47 -10.93 -22.32 3.40
CA LYS A 47 -9.65 -21.81 3.90
C LYS A 47 -9.12 -20.60 3.13
N TRP A 48 -9.85 -20.17 2.11
CA TRP A 48 -9.47 -19.10 1.21
C TRP A 48 -10.21 -17.80 1.54
N ARG A 49 -9.50 -16.69 1.32
CA ARG A 49 -10.09 -15.36 1.20
C ARG A 49 -9.67 -14.72 -0.10
N PHE A 50 -10.59 -13.98 -0.70
CA PHE A 50 -10.32 -13.20 -1.91
C PHE A 50 -10.64 -11.74 -1.64
N GLY A 51 -9.67 -10.87 -1.89
CA GLY A 51 -9.75 -9.44 -1.67
C GLY A 51 -9.69 -8.66 -2.97
N ALA A 52 -10.52 -7.63 -3.07
CA ALA A 52 -10.41 -6.61 -4.11
C ALA A 52 -10.52 -5.23 -3.47
N GLY A 53 -9.68 -4.31 -3.92
CA GLY A 53 -9.55 -3.02 -3.27
C GLY A 53 -8.91 -1.94 -4.11
N LEU A 54 -8.84 -0.76 -3.52
CA LEU A 54 -8.22 0.41 -4.11
C LEU A 54 -7.11 0.92 -3.20
N ARG A 55 -6.03 1.39 -3.81
CA ARG A 55 -4.90 2.05 -3.15
C ARG A 55 -4.82 3.47 -3.65
N HIS A 56 -4.83 4.45 -2.76
CA HIS A 56 -4.50 5.82 -3.09
C HIS A 56 -3.09 6.11 -2.60
N ALA A 57 -2.12 6.17 -3.52
CA ALA A 57 -0.77 6.58 -3.19
C ALA A 57 -0.75 8.10 -3.03
N GLY A 58 -0.66 8.60 -1.80
CA GLY A 58 -0.60 10.04 -1.52
C GLY A 58 0.58 10.72 -2.22
N ASN A 59 0.50 12.04 -2.39
CA ASN A 59 1.46 12.87 -3.13
C ASN A 59 2.90 12.45 -2.83
N ALA A 60 3.57 11.85 -3.81
CA ALA A 60 4.97 11.49 -3.65
C ALA A 60 5.77 12.80 -3.62
N LYS A 61 6.41 13.08 -2.48
CA LYS A 61 7.31 14.22 -2.35
C LYS A 61 8.71 13.74 -2.65
N TYR A 62 9.30 14.23 -3.74
CA TYR A 62 10.71 14.02 -4.05
C TYR A 62 11.45 15.29 -3.70
N LYS A 63 12.32 15.23 -2.69
CA LYS A 63 13.16 16.35 -2.28
C LYS A 63 14.60 16.03 -2.66
N ILE A 64 15.16 16.85 -3.55
CA ILE A 64 16.60 16.84 -3.87
C ILE A 64 17.24 17.99 -3.11
N SER A 65 18.18 17.68 -2.22
CA SER A 65 19.05 18.68 -1.58
C SER A 65 20.48 18.46 -2.05
N GLN A 66 21.08 19.47 -2.67
CA GLN A 66 22.47 19.47 -3.12
C GLN A 66 23.20 20.63 -2.45
N ASP A 67 24.40 20.38 -1.93
CA ASP A 67 25.16 21.41 -1.21
C ASP A 67 25.51 22.58 -2.15
N GLY A 68 25.14 23.81 -1.76
CA GLY A 68 25.33 25.02 -2.56
C GLY A 68 24.23 25.35 -3.60
N TYR A 69 23.16 24.56 -3.71
CA TYR A 69 22.05 24.80 -4.66
C TYR A 69 20.67 24.73 -3.98
N SER A 70 19.67 25.41 -4.56
CA SER A 70 18.29 25.39 -4.04
C SER A 70 17.66 24.00 -4.10
N SER A 71 17.04 23.58 -3.00
CA SER A 71 16.33 22.31 -2.92
C SER A 71 15.10 22.31 -3.82
N THR A 72 15.01 21.39 -4.77
CA THR A 72 13.84 21.25 -5.64
C THR A 72 12.89 20.20 -5.05
N THR A 73 11.63 20.57 -4.86
CA THR A 73 10.56 19.66 -4.41
C THR A 73 9.65 19.38 -5.60
N ALA A 74 9.68 18.15 -6.12
CA ALA A 74 8.70 17.68 -7.09
C ALA A 74 7.55 16.98 -6.36
N ASN A 75 6.32 17.43 -6.62
CA ASN A 75 5.10 16.79 -6.14
C ASN A 75 4.51 15.95 -7.27
N PHE A 76 4.51 14.63 -7.12
CA PHE A 76 3.82 13.75 -8.06
C PHE A 76 2.33 13.66 -7.69
N LYS A 77 1.45 13.67 -8.70
CA LYS A 77 0.00 13.54 -8.51
C LYS A 77 -0.32 12.19 -7.88
N ALA A 78 -1.21 12.21 -6.89
CA ALA A 78 -1.71 11.00 -6.27
C ALA A 78 -2.51 10.18 -7.30
N ASN A 79 -2.21 8.88 -7.38
CA ASN A 79 -2.88 7.97 -8.30
C ASN A 79 -3.56 6.84 -7.55
N THR A 80 -4.72 6.44 -8.07
CA THR A 80 -5.47 5.30 -7.55
C THR A 80 -5.05 4.03 -8.28
N GLY A 81 -4.59 3.04 -7.52
CA GLY A 81 -4.26 1.70 -7.98
C GLY A 81 -5.31 0.67 -7.58
N LEU A 82 -5.35 -0.42 -8.33
CA LEU A 82 -6.17 -1.60 -8.02
C LEU A 82 -5.36 -2.58 -7.16
N ILE A 83 -5.98 -3.12 -6.13
CA ILE A 83 -5.45 -4.23 -5.32
C ILE A 83 -6.29 -5.48 -5.60
N LEU A 84 -5.62 -6.58 -5.89
CA LEU A 84 -6.18 -7.93 -5.83
C LEU A 84 -5.40 -8.74 -4.80
N GLU A 85 -6.10 -9.45 -3.92
CA GLU A 85 -5.49 -10.26 -2.88
C GLU A 85 -6.11 -11.66 -2.84
N ALA A 86 -5.28 -12.67 -2.63
CA ALA A 86 -5.72 -14.02 -2.30
C ALA A 86 -4.97 -14.48 -1.06
N GLY A 87 -5.70 -14.98 -0.07
CA GLY A 87 -5.13 -15.49 1.17
C GLY A 87 -5.61 -16.90 1.48
N TYR A 88 -4.73 -17.67 2.12
CA TYR A 88 -4.99 -19.03 2.58
C TYR A 88 -4.69 -19.13 4.07
N THR A 89 -5.62 -19.74 4.83
CA THR A 89 -5.48 -19.95 6.28
C THR A 89 -4.73 -21.26 6.55
N ILE A 90 -3.59 -21.18 7.23
CA ILE A 90 -2.82 -22.36 7.66
C ILE A 90 -3.44 -22.93 8.94
N THR A 91 -3.73 -22.03 9.89
CA THR A 91 -4.49 -22.30 11.11
C THR A 91 -5.59 -21.24 11.22
N PRO A 92 -6.60 -21.41 12.10
CA PRO A 92 -7.64 -20.39 12.28
C PRO A 92 -7.11 -18.98 12.64
N SER A 93 -5.86 -18.89 13.10
CA SER A 93 -5.21 -17.65 13.52
C SER A 93 -4.12 -17.15 12.57
N VAL A 94 -3.69 -17.98 11.61
CA VAL A 94 -2.54 -17.68 10.73
C VAL A 94 -2.95 -17.75 9.27
N TRP A 95 -2.69 -16.66 8.56
CA TRP A 95 -2.99 -16.51 7.14
C TRP A 95 -1.72 -16.16 6.37
N VAL A 96 -1.57 -16.75 5.19
CA VAL A 96 -0.59 -16.35 4.19
C VAL A 96 -1.35 -15.75 3.03
N SER A 97 -0.97 -14.54 2.61
CA SER A 97 -1.67 -13.82 1.54
C SER A 97 -0.69 -13.31 0.49
N GLY A 98 -1.04 -13.54 -0.77
CA GLY A 98 -0.41 -12.90 -1.91
C GLY A 98 -1.27 -11.74 -2.38
N ARG A 99 -0.65 -10.58 -2.63
CA ARG A 99 -1.33 -9.40 -3.17
C ARG A 99 -0.66 -8.89 -4.44
N TYR A 100 -1.46 -8.49 -5.39
CA TYR A 100 -1.07 -7.81 -6.61
C TYR A 100 -1.60 -6.38 -6.59
N VAL A 101 -0.71 -5.42 -6.81
CA VAL A 101 -1.05 -3.99 -6.81
C VAL A 101 -0.68 -3.43 -8.18
N LYS A 102 -1.68 -2.93 -8.92
CA LYS A 102 -1.48 -2.21 -10.17
C LYS A 102 -1.67 -0.73 -9.93
N GLU A 103 -0.57 0.02 -9.97
CA GLU A 103 -0.58 1.48 -9.88
C GLU A 103 -0.38 2.08 -11.28
N THR A 104 -1.16 3.10 -11.61
CA THR A 104 -0.93 3.93 -12.80
C THR A 104 -0.25 5.21 -12.34
N TYR A 105 0.77 5.67 -13.06
CA TYR A 105 1.46 6.92 -12.74
C TYR A 105 1.21 7.92 -13.87
N ASN A 106 0.41 8.96 -13.59
CA ASN A 106 0.16 10.10 -14.47
C ASN A 106 0.79 11.39 -13.90
#